data_AF-A0A4U7JCJ4-F1
#
_entry.id   AF-A0A4U7JCJ4-F1
#
_cell.length_a   1.000
_cell.length_b   1.000
_cell.length_c   1.000
_cell.angle_alpha   90.00
_cell.angle_beta   90.00
_cell.angle_gamma   90.00
#
_symmetry.space_group_name_H-M   'P 1'
#
loop_
_entity.id
_entity.type
_entity.pdbx_description
1 polymer ?
#
loop_
_entity_poly.entity_id
_entity_poly.type
_entity_poly.pdbx_seq_one_letter_code
_entity_poly.pdbx_strand_id
1 'polypeptide(L)'
;MKHKKVLYITLSILLMLTILIMPTVVWQFMLKVETRTVISLTKEGSLLPKSVVQQGDNPCVFQLVSNQSFWTDGFIAKRTEVKVIKVDEDSVMVAEKFHPSQELVVLGKYDLYDGIHVRRSK
;
A
#
# COMPACT_ATOMS: atom_id res chain seq x y z
N MET A 1 -31.52 18.50 -36.51
CA MET A 1 -30.22 18.96 -35.95
C MET A 1 -30.23 19.27 -34.44
N LYS A 2 -31.31 19.82 -33.86
CA LYS A 2 -31.37 20.20 -32.43
C LYS A 2 -31.12 19.03 -31.45
N HIS A 3 -31.73 17.86 -31.68
CA HIS A 3 -31.59 16.69 -30.78
C HIS A 3 -30.18 16.10 -30.74
N LYS A 4 -29.44 16.09 -31.87
CA LYS A 4 -28.05 15.60 -31.92
C LYS A 4 -27.11 16.49 -31.07
N LYS A 5 -27.34 17.81 -31.06
CA LYS A 5 -26.57 18.75 -30.23
C LYS A 5 -26.86 18.59 -28.74
N VAL A 6 -28.13 18.42 -28.37
CA VAL A 6 -28.51 18.18 -26.96
C VAL A 6 -27.88 16.89 -26.46
N LEU A 7 -27.97 15.81 -27.23
CA LEU A 7 -27.39 14.51 -26.88
C LEU A 7 -25.88 14.61 -26.62
N TYR A 8 -25.15 15.30 -27.50
CA TYR A 8 -23.71 15.51 -27.36
C TYR A 8 -23.36 16.27 -26.08
N ILE A 9 -24.07 17.36 -25.79
CA ILE A 9 -23.82 18.17 -24.58
C ILE A 9 -24.05 17.35 -23.31
N THR A 10 -25.16 16.59 -23.25
CA THR A 10 -25.41 15.68 -22.11
C THR A 10 -24.33 14.63 -21.97
N LEU A 11 -23.84 14.05 -23.07
CA LEU A 11 -22.77 13.05 -23.03
C LEU A 11 -21.45 13.64 -22.55
N SER A 12 -21.09 14.85 -23.00
CA SER A 12 -19.88 15.54 -22.57
C SER A 12 -19.93 15.93 -21.09
N ILE A 13 -21.09 16.40 -20.60
CA ILE A 13 -21.28 16.72 -19.18
C ILE A 13 -21.18 15.45 -18.33
N LEU A 14 -21.84 14.36 -18.76
CA LEU A 14 -21.77 13.08 -18.05
C LEU A 14 -20.33 12.56 -17.98
N LEU A 15 -19.60 12.62 -19.10
CA LEU A 15 -18.20 12.20 -19.15
C LEU A 15 -17.32 12.99 -18.17
N MET A 16 -17.47 14.33 -18.15
CA MET A 16 -16.75 15.17 -17.21
C MET A 16 -17.08 14.85 -15.75
N LEU A 17 -18.36 14.64 -15.44
CA LEU A 17 -18.80 14.24 -14.09
C LEU A 17 -18.18 12.90 -13.67
N THR A 18 -18.15 11.90 -14.56
CA THR A 18 -17.48 10.62 -14.26
C THR A 18 -16.00 10.81 -13.99
N ILE A 19 -15.27 11.61 -14.79
CA ILE A 19 -13.84 11.87 -14.56
C ILE A 19 -13.61 12.59 -13.23
N LEU A 20 -14.49 13.53 -12.87
CA LEU A 20 -14.37 14.29 -11.62
C LEU A 20 -14.61 13.43 -10.38
N ILE A 21 -15.56 12.48 -10.46
CA ILE A 21 -15.97 11.63 -9.33
C ILE A 21 -15.13 10.35 -9.24
N MET A 22 -14.54 9.89 -10.35
CA MET A 22 -13.78 8.64 -10.41
C MET A 22 -12.68 8.55 -9.34
N PRO A 23 -11.87 9.60 -9.13
CA PRO A 23 -10.93 9.60 -8.04
C PRO A 23 -11.68 9.30 -6.74
N THR A 24 -12.64 10.13 -6.34
CA THR A 24 -13.29 10.06 -5.01
C THR A 24 -13.91 8.69 -4.73
N VAL A 25 -14.43 8.03 -5.77
CA VAL A 25 -14.97 6.67 -5.69
C VAL A 25 -13.84 5.67 -5.47
N VAL A 26 -12.79 5.71 -6.30
CA VAL A 26 -11.60 4.86 -6.14
C VAL A 26 -10.99 5.05 -4.76
N TRP A 27 -11.01 6.27 -4.23
CA TRP A 27 -10.61 6.57 -2.87
C TRP A 27 -11.41 5.66 -1.91
N GLN A 28 -12.73 5.77 -1.85
CA GLN A 28 -13.55 5.00 -0.89
C GLN A 28 -13.31 3.47 -0.87
N PHE A 29 -12.86 2.89 -1.98
CA PHE A 29 -12.56 1.45 -2.08
C PHE A 29 -11.11 1.05 -1.79
N MET A 30 -10.17 2.00 -1.67
CA MET A 30 -8.79 1.67 -1.31
C MET A 30 -8.69 1.16 0.14
N LEU A 31 -7.94 0.08 0.32
CA LEU A 31 -7.70 -0.53 1.62
C LEU A 31 -6.99 0.44 2.57
N LYS A 32 -7.52 0.57 3.78
CA LYS A 32 -6.90 1.32 4.87
C LYS A 32 -6.01 0.37 5.65
N VAL A 33 -4.70 0.56 5.56
CA VAL A 33 -3.70 -0.33 6.16
C VAL A 33 -3.00 0.33 7.33
N GLU A 34 -2.72 -0.44 8.37
CA GLU A 34 -1.87 -0.01 9.48
C GLU A 34 -0.40 -0.20 9.11
N THR A 35 0.48 0.64 9.65
CA THR A 35 1.91 0.58 9.39
C THR A 35 2.73 0.61 10.67
N ARG A 36 3.88 -0.04 10.66
CA ARG A 36 4.91 0.06 11.70
C ARG A 36 6.28 0.27 11.07
N THR A 37 7.17 0.86 11.86
CA THR A 37 8.57 1.05 11.47
C THR A 37 9.44 -0.10 11.99
N VAL A 38 10.69 -0.10 11.54
CA VAL A 38 11.74 -1.02 11.99
C VAL A 38 11.99 -0.83 13.49
N ILE A 39 12.05 -1.91 14.26
CA ILE A 39 12.31 -1.84 15.72
C ILE A 39 13.78 -1.45 15.95
N SER A 40 14.70 -2.12 15.26
CA SER A 40 16.14 -1.90 15.40
C SER A 40 16.90 -2.38 14.16
N LEU A 41 18.04 -1.77 13.89
CA LEU A 41 19.01 -2.18 12.87
C LEU A 41 20.21 -2.83 13.55
N THR A 42 20.50 -4.07 13.18
CA THR A 42 21.67 -4.81 13.67
C THR A 42 22.71 -4.95 12.55
N LYS A 43 23.90 -5.47 12.90
CA LYS A 43 24.94 -5.76 11.88
C LYS A 43 24.45 -6.79 10.86
N GLU A 44 23.66 -7.76 11.34
CA GLU A 44 23.15 -8.92 10.59
C GLU A 44 21.91 -8.60 9.77
N GLY A 45 21.13 -7.57 10.12
CA GLY A 45 19.98 -7.14 9.35
C GLY A 45 19.03 -6.22 10.11
N SER A 46 17.72 -6.39 9.92
CA SER A 46 16.68 -5.58 10.57
C SER A 46 15.84 -6.42 11.52
N LEU A 47 15.54 -5.87 12.69
CA LEU A 47 14.56 -6.43 13.61
C LEU A 47 13.20 -5.80 13.32
N LEU A 48 12.25 -6.62 12.87
CA LEU A 48 10.91 -6.20 12.48
C LEU A 48 9.87 -6.76 13.45
N PRO A 49 8.73 -6.08 13.65
CA PRO A 49 7.58 -6.68 14.32
C PRO A 49 7.13 -7.93 13.56
N LYS A 50 6.77 -9.01 14.26
CA LYS A 50 6.26 -10.23 13.59
C LYS A 50 5.04 -9.95 12.72
N SER A 51 4.22 -8.97 13.12
CA SER A 51 3.01 -8.57 12.41
C SER A 51 3.24 -7.92 11.04
N VAL A 52 4.47 -7.54 10.66
CA VAL A 52 4.75 -6.98 9.32
C VAL A 52 5.40 -7.98 8.37
N VAL A 53 5.74 -9.18 8.85
CA VAL A 53 6.43 -10.22 8.08
C VAL A 53 5.47 -11.36 7.75
N GLN A 54 5.26 -11.61 6.47
CA GLN A 54 4.46 -12.73 6.00
C GLN A 54 5.35 -13.96 6.10
N GLN A 55 5.04 -14.86 7.03
CA GLN A 55 5.80 -16.10 7.21
C GLN A 55 5.22 -17.18 6.28
N GLY A 56 6.09 -17.91 5.59
CA GLY A 56 5.73 -18.93 4.61
C GLY A 56 6.96 -19.39 3.84
N ASP A 57 6.77 -20.11 2.74
CA ASP A 57 7.87 -20.63 1.91
C ASP A 57 8.73 -19.51 1.31
N ASN A 58 8.11 -18.37 0.98
CA ASN A 58 8.78 -17.13 0.59
C ASN A 58 8.40 -15.99 1.54
N PRO A 59 9.16 -15.78 2.62
CA PRO A 59 8.89 -14.71 3.54
C PRO A 59 9.01 -13.34 2.85
N CYS A 60 8.07 -12.45 3.12
CA CYS A 60 8.09 -11.12 2.54
C CYS A 60 7.49 -10.07 3.48
N VAL A 61 7.82 -8.81 3.20
CA VAL A 61 7.23 -7.64 3.84
C VAL A 61 6.63 -6.74 2.78
N PHE A 62 5.66 -5.92 3.17
CA PHE A 62 5.08 -4.91 2.29
C PHE A 62 5.53 -3.53 2.75
N GLN A 63 6.26 -2.82 1.89
CA GLN A 63 6.69 -1.45 2.12
C GLN A 63 5.65 -0.48 1.58
N LEU A 64 5.35 0.57 2.35
CA LEU A 64 4.52 1.66 1.87
C LEU A 64 5.37 2.62 1.02
N VAL A 65 5.04 2.75 -0.26
CA VAL A 65 5.74 3.63 -1.20
C VAL A 65 4.77 4.71 -1.67
N SER A 66 5.18 5.98 -1.60
CA SER A 66 4.36 7.09 -2.07
C SER A 66 4.15 6.99 -3.58
N ASN A 67 2.88 7.00 -4.01
CA ASN A 67 2.51 7.12 -5.41
C ASN A 67 2.08 8.57 -5.66
N GLN A 68 3.07 9.47 -5.82
CA GLN A 68 2.86 10.92 -6.01
C GLN A 68 2.00 11.26 -7.25
N SER A 69 1.68 10.28 -8.10
CA SER A 69 1.07 10.50 -9.40
C SER A 69 -0.46 10.59 -9.40
N PHE A 70 -1.14 10.11 -8.36
CA PHE A 70 -2.62 10.06 -8.37
C PHE A 70 -3.31 10.69 -7.15
N TRP A 71 -2.64 10.80 -5.98
CA TRP A 71 -3.26 11.25 -4.72
C TRP A 71 -2.23 11.76 -3.70
N THR A 72 -2.54 12.83 -2.96
CA THR A 72 -1.64 13.38 -1.91
C THR A 72 -1.36 12.39 -0.78
N ASP A 73 -2.30 11.48 -0.50
CA ASP A 73 -2.22 10.46 0.55
C ASP A 73 -2.36 9.02 -0.02
N GLY A 74 -2.14 8.85 -1.33
CA GLY A 74 -2.19 7.54 -1.98
C GLY A 74 -0.83 6.86 -1.96
N PHE A 75 -0.82 5.62 -1.50
CA PHE A 75 0.38 4.81 -1.44
C PHE A 75 0.18 3.51 -2.22
N ILE A 76 1.30 2.91 -2.59
CA ILE A 76 1.36 1.56 -3.13
C ILE A 76 2.05 0.69 -2.08
N ALA A 77 1.49 -0.49 -1.80
CA ALA A 77 2.20 -1.51 -1.05
C ALA A 77 3.13 -2.28 -2.01
N LYS A 78 4.43 -2.12 -1.80
CA LYS A 78 5.47 -2.82 -2.56
C LYS A 78 5.90 -4.08 -1.79
N ARG A 79 5.83 -5.23 -2.43
CA ARG A 79 6.30 -6.49 -1.84
C ARG A 79 7.82 -6.57 -1.94
N THR A 80 8.47 -6.85 -0.82
CA THR A 80 9.91 -7.11 -0.74
C THR A 80 10.10 -8.47 -0.11
N GLU A 81 10.72 -9.39 -0.84
CA GLU A 81 11.12 -10.69 -0.29
C GLU A 81 12.23 -10.50 0.74
N VAL A 82 12.17 -11.28 1.82
CA VAL A 82 13.11 -11.18 2.92
C VAL A 82 13.59 -12.55 3.36
N LYS A 83 14.83 -12.62 3.81
CA LYS A 83 15.38 -13.83 4.42
C LYS A 83 15.28 -13.73 5.94
N VAL A 84 14.46 -14.60 6.54
CA VAL A 84 14.33 -14.69 7.99
C VAL A 84 15.58 -15.35 8.59
N ILE A 85 16.22 -14.67 9.54
CA ILE A 85 17.37 -15.16 10.31
C ILE A 85 16.89 -15.81 11.61
N LYS A 86 16.03 -15.11 12.35
CA LYS A 86 15.55 -15.53 13.67
C LYS A 86 14.12 -15.06 13.90
N VAL A 87 13.32 -15.87 14.59
CA VAL A 87 11.96 -15.54 15.01
C VAL A 87 11.89 -15.62 16.54
N ASP A 88 11.45 -14.54 17.16
CA ASP A 88 11.12 -14.44 18.58
C ASP A 88 9.59 -14.28 18.74
N GLU A 89 9.08 -14.16 19.97
CA GLU A 89 7.63 -14.12 20.25
C GLU A 89 6.92 -12.99 19.48
N ASP A 90 7.45 -11.76 19.59
CA ASP A 90 6.85 -10.56 19.00
C ASP A 90 7.65 -9.97 17.82
N SER A 91 8.82 -10.51 17.51
CA SER A 91 9.74 -9.92 16.52
C SER A 91 10.39 -10.97 15.61
N VAL A 92 10.79 -10.52 14.44
CA VAL A 92 11.46 -11.33 13.42
C VAL A 92 12.68 -10.56 12.94
N MET A 93 13.84 -11.21 13.01
CA MET A 93 15.06 -10.69 12.42
C MET A 93 15.16 -11.16 10.98
N VAL A 94 15.33 -10.22 10.06
CA VAL A 94 15.51 -10.45 8.63
C VAL A 94 16.88 -9.95 8.19
N ALA A 95 17.49 -10.58 7.18
CA ALA A 95 18.82 -10.21 6.70
C ALA A 95 18.85 -8.85 5.99
N GLU A 96 17.73 -8.45 5.41
CA GLU A 96 17.59 -7.20 4.68
C GLU A 96 17.63 -5.99 5.63
N LYS A 97 18.24 -4.91 5.17
CA LYS A 97 18.36 -3.66 5.91
C LYS A 97 17.29 -2.68 5.45
N PHE A 98 16.31 -2.46 6.30
CA PHE A 98 15.24 -1.48 6.12
C PHE A 98 15.63 -0.19 6.81
N HIS A 99 15.45 0.94 6.12
CA HIS A 99 15.73 2.24 6.72
C HIS A 99 14.69 2.52 7.84
N PRO A 100 15.06 3.15 8.97
CA PRO A 100 14.11 3.38 10.08
C PRO A 100 12.90 4.23 9.71
N SER A 101 13.03 5.06 8.66
CA SER A 101 11.94 5.87 8.13
C SER A 101 11.01 5.11 7.16
N GLN A 102 11.34 3.85 6.82
CA GLN A 102 10.47 3.04 5.97
C GLN A 102 9.29 2.53 6.80
N GLU A 103 8.10 2.78 6.28
CA GLU A 103 6.87 2.25 6.84
C GLU A 103 6.58 0.88 6.22
N LEU A 104 6.43 -0.11 7.09
CA LEU A 104 6.08 -1.47 6.73
C LEU A 104 4.62 -1.71 7.08
N VAL A 105 3.88 -2.31 6.16
CA VAL A 105 2.47 -2.58 6.32
C VAL A 105 2.29 -3.73 7.32
N VAL A 106 1.43 -3.51 8.31
CA VAL A 106 0.99 -4.55 9.22
C VAL A 106 0.07 -5.50 8.47
N LEU A 107 0.45 -6.76 8.46
CA LEU A 107 -0.34 -7.83 7.88
C LEU A 107 -1.55 -8.06 8.78
N GLY A 108 -2.71 -7.73 8.23
CA GLY A 108 -3.99 -7.84 8.92
C GLY A 108 -4.91 -8.82 8.21
N LYS A 109 -6.16 -8.40 8.01
CA LYS A 109 -7.23 -9.19 7.37
C LYS A 109 -7.24 -9.09 5.84
N TYR A 110 -6.31 -8.34 5.25
CA TYR A 110 -6.35 -7.99 3.84
C TYR A 110 -5.39 -8.86 3.05
N ASP A 111 -5.85 -9.31 1.89
CA ASP A 111 -5.00 -9.99 0.91
C ASP A 111 -4.22 -8.92 0.12
N LEU A 112 -2.95 -8.74 0.50
CA LEU A 112 -2.06 -7.76 -0.13
C LEU A 112 -1.29 -8.42 -1.26
N TYR A 113 -1.26 -7.77 -2.42
CA TYR A 113 -0.43 -8.13 -3.55
C TYR A 113 0.47 -6.97 -3.95
N ASP A 114 1.56 -7.27 -4.66
CA ASP A 114 2.52 -6.23 -5.06
C ASP A 114 1.86 -5.19 -5.98
N GLY A 115 2.05 -3.91 -5.68
CA GLY A 115 1.46 -2.83 -6.47
C GLY A 115 0.04 -2.42 -6.05
N ILE A 116 -0.57 -3.08 -5.06
CA ILE A 116 -1.92 -2.70 -4.60
C ILE A 116 -1.92 -1.28 -4.02
N HIS A 117 -2.95 -0.51 -4.39
CA HIS A 117 -3.15 0.82 -3.85
C HIS A 117 -3.76 0.76 -2.46
N VAL A 118 -3.15 1.48 -1.53
CA VAL A 118 -3.53 1.50 -0.13
C VAL A 118 -3.50 2.92 0.42
N ARG A 119 -4.16 3.09 1.56
CA ARG A 119 -4.10 4.31 2.37
C ARG A 119 -3.45 4.01 3.69
N ARG A 120 -2.70 4.97 4.20
CA ARG A 120 -2.23 4.94 5.58
C ARG A 120 -3.42 5.09 6.54
N SER A 121 -3.53 4.19 7.51
CA SER A 121 -4.39 4.41 8.68
C SER A 121 -3.72 5.40 9.61
N LYS A 122 -4.37 6.55 9.83
CA LYS A 122 -4.02 7.45 10.95
C LYS A 122 -4.36 6.80 12.28
#